data_AF-A0A966WSQ2-F1
#
_entry.id   AF-A0A966WSQ2-F1
#
_cell.length_a   1.000
_cell.length_b   1.000
_cell.length_c   1.000
_cell.angle_alpha   90.00
_cell.angle_beta   90.00
_cell.angle_gamma   90.00
#
_symmetry.space_group_name_H-M   'P 1'
#
loop_
_entity.id
_entity.type
_entity.pdbx_description
1 polymer ?
#
loop_
_entity_poly.entity_id
_entity_poly.type
_entity_poly.pdbx_seq_one_letter_code
_entity_poly.pdbx_strand_id
1 'polypeptide(L)'
;MQALMLEIPQDQLVRALKGASARLREKLFKNMAKRAAETVKEALDSLGPVKITEVEEQQKEMLRTARQLADEGRMSMDRGGGGGDMI
;
A
#
# COMPACT_ATOMS: atom_id res chain seq x y z
N MET A 1 3.93 -8.78 -3.65
CA MET A 1 3.10 -8.17 -2.58
C MET A 1 3.77 -8.24 -1.22
N GLN A 2 4.12 -9.42 -0.69
CA GLN A 2 4.80 -9.51 0.62
C GLN A 2 6.15 -8.75 0.69
N ALA A 3 6.99 -8.84 -0.35
CA ALA A 3 8.25 -8.09 -0.41
C ALA A 3 8.05 -6.57 -0.34
N LEU A 4 6.99 -6.06 -0.98
CA LEU A 4 6.67 -4.63 -0.99
C LEU A 4 6.33 -4.11 0.42
N MET A 5 5.66 -4.92 1.24
CA MET A 5 5.28 -4.54 2.61
C MET A 5 6.47 -4.50 3.58
N LEU A 6 7.60 -5.15 3.24
CA LEU A 6 8.81 -5.12 4.04
C LEU A 6 9.67 -3.88 3.73
N GLU A 7 9.53 -3.31 2.53
CA GLU A 7 10.36 -2.21 2.03
C GLU A 7 9.67 -0.85 2.20
N ILE A 8 8.37 -0.82 2.45
CA ILE A 8 7.61 0.41 2.69
C ILE A 8 7.54 0.70 4.19
N PRO A 9 7.94 1.90 4.65
CA PRO A 9 7.73 2.36 6.01
C PRO A 9 6.25 2.28 6.42
N GLN A 10 5.98 1.83 7.64
CA GLN A 10 4.62 1.62 8.12
C GLN A 10 3.74 2.89 8.06
N ASP A 11 4.29 4.06 8.39
CA ASP A 11 3.57 5.33 8.33
C ASP A 11 3.16 5.72 6.90
N GLN A 12 4.02 5.44 5.93
CA GLN A 12 3.73 5.65 4.51
C GLN A 12 2.62 4.72 4.04
N LEU A 13 2.69 3.44 4.42
CA LEU A 13 1.65 2.45 4.10
C LEU A 13 0.30 2.88 4.68
N VAL A 14 0.26 3.29 5.95
CA VAL A 14 -0.97 3.75 6.63
C VAL A 14 -1.56 4.96 5.92
N ARG A 15 -0.75 5.96 5.56
CA ARG A 15 -1.21 7.16 4.83
C ARG A 15 -1.73 6.83 3.44
N ALA A 16 -1.02 6.00 2.68
CA ALA A 16 -1.46 5.59 1.34
C ALA A 16 -2.77 4.79 1.38
N LEU A 17 -2.97 3.96 2.41
CA LEU A 17 -4.18 3.16 2.60
C LEU A 17 -5.40 4.02 2.97
N LYS A 18 -5.24 5.23 3.51
CA LYS A 18 -6.37 6.10 3.89
C LYS A 18 -7.27 6.45 2.70
N GLY A 19 -6.72 6.58 1.50
CA GLY A 19 -7.50 6.78 0.25
C GLY A 19 -7.75 5.52 -0.57
N ALA A 20 -7.29 4.35 -0.12
CA ALA A 20 -7.50 3.10 -0.85
C ALA A 20 -8.94 2.59 -0.71
N SER A 21 -9.49 2.01 -1.79
CA SER A 21 -10.78 1.33 -1.78
C SER A 21 -10.79 0.15 -0.81
N ALA A 22 -11.96 -0.21 -0.28
CA ALA A 22 -12.09 -1.33 0.67
C ALA A 22 -11.55 -2.64 0.10
N ARG A 23 -11.83 -2.91 -1.18
CA ARG A 23 -11.35 -4.07 -1.93
C ARG A 23 -9.81 -4.11 -2.01
N LEU A 24 -9.18 -2.95 -2.24
CA LEU A 24 -7.72 -2.86 -2.29
C LEU A 24 -7.08 -3.07 -0.91
N ARG A 25 -7.67 -2.49 0.14
CA ARG A 25 -7.23 -2.70 1.53
C ARG A 25 -7.28 -4.18 1.91
N GLU A 26 -8.40 -4.85 1.62
CA GLU A 26 -8.56 -6.28 1.92
C GLU A 26 -7.52 -7.14 1.20
N LYS A 27 -7.28 -6.85 -0.10
CA LYS A 27 -6.24 -7.54 -0.88
C LYS A 27 -4.84 -7.34 -0.29
N LEU A 28 -4.54 -6.15 0.22
CA LEU A 28 -3.27 -5.88 0.91
C LEU A 28 -3.19 -6.63 2.23
N PHE A 29 -4.20 -6.53 3.10
CA PHE A 29 -4.21 -7.23 4.39
C PHE A 29 -4.15 -8.75 4.26
N LYS A 30 -4.79 -9.34 3.25
CA LYS A 30 -4.69 -10.79 2.96
C LYS A 30 -3.26 -11.25 2.68
N ASN A 31 -2.41 -10.35 2.18
CA ASN A 31 -1.02 -10.63 1.88
C ASN A 31 -0.06 -10.23 3.02
N MET A 32 -0.55 -9.63 4.10
CA MET A 32 0.23 -9.28 5.29
C MET A 32 0.19 -10.39 6.35
N ALA A 33 1.22 -10.44 7.20
CA ALA A 33 1.13 -11.24 8.43
C ALA A 33 0.04 -10.68 9.35
N LYS A 34 -0.70 -11.56 10.04
CA LYS A 34 -1.87 -11.17 10.87
C LYS A 34 -1.55 -10.05 11.86
N ARG A 35 -0.42 -10.10 12.57
CA ARG A 35 0.00 -9.05 13.50
C ARG A 35 0.24 -7.71 12.82
N ALA A 36 0.95 -7.70 11.69
CA ALA A 36 1.25 -6.47 10.95
C ALA A 36 -0.04 -5.83 10.40
N ALA A 37 -0.99 -6.65 9.94
CA ALA A 37 -2.29 -6.16 9.50
C ALA A 37 -3.07 -5.47 10.63
N GLU A 38 -3.09 -6.03 11.84
CA GLU A 38 -3.75 -5.41 13.01
C GLU A 38 -3.09 -4.08 13.39
N THR A 39 -1.75 -4.02 13.46
CA THR A 39 -1.04 -2.76 13.77
C THR A 39 -1.32 -1.66 12.74
N VAL A 40 -1.43 -2.01 11.46
CA VAL A 40 -1.76 -1.04 10.40
C VAL A 40 -3.21 -0.56 10.50
N LYS A 41 -4.16 -1.43 10.90
CA LYS A 41 -5.56 -1.03 11.14
C LYS A 41 -5.68 -0.06 12.32
N GLU A 42 -5.05 -0.38 13.45
CA GLU A 42 -5.03 0.49 14.64
C GLU A 42 -4.42 1.86 14.31
N ALA A 43 -3.34 1.88 13.52
CA ALA A 43 -2.73 3.11 13.04
C ALA A 43 -3.63 3.90 12.09
N LEU A 44 -4.37 3.23 11.20
CA LEU A 44 -5.35 3.85 10.30
C LEU A 44 -6.54 4.49 11.04
N ASP A 45 -6.99 3.84 12.12
CA ASP A 45 -8.08 4.34 12.97
C ASP A 45 -7.62 5.52 13.83
N SER A 46 -6.36 5.49 14.27
CA SER A 46 -5.71 6.59 14.99
C SER A 46 -5.31 7.75 14.07
N LEU A 47 -5.23 7.51 12.76
CA LEU A 47 -4.87 8.51 11.78
C LEU A 47 -6.02 9.50 11.60
N GLY A 48 -5.82 10.72 12.08
CA GLY A 48 -6.72 11.85 11.87
C GLY A 48 -6.93 12.19 10.39
N PRO A 49 -7.62 13.30 10.09
CA PRO A 49 -7.83 13.75 8.71
C PRO A 49 -6.47 13.99 8.03
N VAL A 50 -6.33 13.48 6.80
CA VAL A 50 -5.13 13.62 5.96
C VAL A 50 -5.53 14.27 4.65
N LYS A 51 -4.68 15.15 4.11
CA LYS A 51 -4.92 15.77 2.80
C LYS A 51 -4.84 14.73 1.69
N ILE A 52 -5.74 14.82 0.72
CA ILE A 52 -5.74 13.91 -0.44
C ILE A 52 -4.41 13.95 -1.20
N THR A 53 -3.78 15.12 -1.29
CA THR A 53 -2.47 15.29 -1.94
C THR A 53 -1.37 14.49 -1.25
N GLU A 54 -1.37 14.43 0.09
CA GLU A 54 -0.42 13.59 0.83
C GLU A 54 -0.65 12.11 0.55
N VAL A 55 -1.92 11.68 0.46
CA VAL A 55 -2.27 10.29 0.14
C VAL A 55 -1.75 9.91 -1.24
N GLU A 56 -1.98 10.77 -2.25
CA GLU A 56 -1.51 10.54 -3.62
C GLU A 56 0.01 10.50 -3.72
N GLU A 57 0.72 11.38 -3.00
CA GLU A 57 2.19 11.35 -2.92
C GLU A 57 2.69 10.02 -2.34
N GLN A 58 2.10 9.57 -1.22
CA GLN A 58 2.50 8.30 -0.62
C GLN A 58 2.21 7.11 -1.56
N GLN A 59 1.09 7.13 -2.27
CA GLN A 59 0.76 6.11 -3.27
C GLN A 59 1.75 6.10 -4.45
N LYS A 60 2.19 7.26 -4.94
CA LYS A 60 3.21 7.37 -6.00
C LYS A 60 4.54 6.78 -5.57
N GLU A 61 4.98 7.10 -4.35
CA GLU A 61 6.22 6.53 -3.81
C GLU A 61 6.10 5.00 -3.61
N MET A 62 4.94 4.48 -3.16
CA MET A 62 4.72 3.02 -3.10
C MET A 62 4.80 2.36 -4.49
N LEU A 63 4.26 2.99 -5.53
CA LEU A 63 4.37 2.51 -6.91
C LEU A 63 5.81 2.53 -7.41
N ARG A 64 6.59 3.53 -7.01
CA ARG A 64 8.03 3.60 -7.34
C ARG A 64 8.80 2.45 -6.71
N THR A 65 8.59 2.18 -5.42
CA THR A 65 9.20 1.02 -4.74
C THR A 65 8.76 -0.30 -5.37
N ALA A 66 7.48 -0.44 -5.70
CA ALA A 66 6.96 -1.63 -6.39
C ALA A 66 7.60 -1.85 -7.76
N ARG A 67 7.86 -0.77 -8.50
CA ARG A 67 8.55 -0.82 -9.79
C ARG A 67 9.99 -1.25 -9.64
N GLN A 68 10.71 -0.66 -8.70
CA GLN A 68 12.10 -1.02 -8.43
C GLN A 68 12.23 -2.50 -8.03
N LEU A 69 11.39 -2.98 -7.12
CA LEU A 69 11.39 -4.39 -6.72
C LEU A 69 11.05 -5.34 -7.88
N ALA A 70 10.26 -4.89 -8.85
CA ALA A 70 9.94 -5.68 -10.03
C ALA A 70 11.10 -5.74 -11.02
N ASP A 71 11.78 -4.61 -11.22
CA ASP A 71 12.98 -4.53 -12.05
C ASP A 71 14.12 -5.38 -11.44
N GLU A 72 14.18 -5.51 -10.11
CA GLU A 72 15.08 -6.41 -9.38
C GLU A 72 14.65 -7.89 -9.44
N GLY A 73 13.51 -8.22 -10.06
CA GLY A 73 12.96 -9.58 -10.13
C GLY A 73 12.44 -10.11 -8.79
N ARG A 74 12.42 -9.29 -7.72
CA ARG A 74 11.93 -9.65 -6.38
C ARG A 74 10.40 -9.65 -6.30
N MET A 75 9.73 -9.03 -7.26
CA MET A 75 8.27 -9.16 -7.43
C MET A 75 7.86 -9.18 -8.90
N SER A 76 6.84 -9.96 -9.23
CA SER A 76 6.16 -9.82 -10.52
C SER A 76 5.07 -8.77 -10.37
N MET A 77 5.18 -7.66 -11.12
CA MET A 77 4.03 -6.83 -11.42
C MET A 77 3.36 -7.44 -12.65
N ASP A 78 2.23 -8.10 -12.45
CA ASP A 78 1.38 -8.47 -13.57
C ASP A 78 1.04 -7.19 -14.35
N ARG A 79 1.31 -7.19 -15.66
CA ARG A 79 0.95 -6.07 -16.56
C ARG A 79 -0.57 -5.95 -16.74
N GLY A 80 -1.37 -6.83 -16.13
CA GLY A 80 -2.80 -6.64 -15.92
C GLY A 80 -3.11 -5.76 -14.70
N GLY A 81 -2.96 -4.44 -14.82
CA GLY A 81 -3.45 -3.51 -13.80
C GLY A 81 -2.71 -2.19 -13.70
N GLY A 82 -2.40 -1.57 -14.85
CA GLY A 82 -2.05 -0.15 -14.85
C GLY A 82 -3.22 0.66 -14.28
N GLY A 83 -2.99 1.33 -13.15
CA GLY A 83 -3.65 2.59 -12.78
C GLY A 83 -5.19 2.64 -12.79
N GLY A 84 -5.93 1.55 -12.56
CA GLY A 84 -7.37 1.52 -12.85
C GLY A 84 -8.29 0.84 -11.86
N ASP A 85 -7.85 0.41 -10.67
CA ASP A 85 -8.74 -0.24 -9.67
C ASP A 85 -8.96 0.65 -8.43
N MET A 86 -9.10 1.96 -8.70
CA MET A 86 -9.76 2.96 -7.83
C MET A 86 -11.12 3.35 -8.44
N ILE A 87 -12.01 2.38 -8.65
CA ILE A 87 -13.46 2.62 -8.87
C ILE A 87 -14.24 1.55 -8.10
#